data_AF-A0A064CEB3-F1
#
_entry.id   AF-A0A064CEB3-F1
#
_cell.length_a   1.000
_cell.length_b   1.000
_cell.length_c   1.000
_cell.angle_alpha   90.00
_cell.angle_beta   90.00
_cell.angle_gamma   90.00
#
_symmetry.space_group_name_H-M   'P 1'
#
loop_
_entity.id
_entity.type
_entity.pdbx_description
1 polymer ?
#
loop_
_entity_poly.entity_id
_entity_poly.type
_entity_poly.pdbx_seq_one_letter_code
_entity_poly.pdbx_strand_id
1 'polypeptide(L)'
;MNRPYTFELAALALNGEDLDGVRRTAKSNGVAVADLERATAVLRVLQQGGEDPDDFVLREYILDGWLKGYLPLDVQAGDPTLNTWRLGQLAEAHYSERS
;
A
#
# COMPACT_ATOMS: atom_id res chain seq x y z
N MET A 1 -2.01 11.89 -2.38
CA MET A 1 -2.68 10.59 -2.14
C MET A 1 -1.61 9.55 -1.89
N ASN A 2 -1.70 8.83 -0.76
CA ASN A 2 -0.81 7.73 -0.41
C ASN A 2 -1.23 6.49 -1.21
N ARG A 3 -0.68 6.34 -2.42
CA ARG A 3 -1.00 5.23 -3.33
C ARG A 3 -0.64 3.86 -2.74
N PRO A 4 0.55 3.66 -2.14
CA PRO A 4 0.89 2.38 -1.52
C PRO A 4 -0.13 1.95 -0.45
N TYR A 5 -0.60 2.88 0.38
CA TYR A 5 -1.63 2.60 1.38
C TYR A 5 -2.97 2.16 0.77
N THR A 6 -3.33 2.65 -0.43
CA THR A 6 -4.52 2.18 -1.14
C THR A 6 -4.38 0.72 -1.56
N PHE A 7 -3.18 0.30 -1.99
CA PHE A 7 -2.91 -1.10 -2.33
C PHE A 7 -2.81 -1.99 -1.08
N GLU A 8 -2.29 -1.49 0.03
CA GLU A 8 -2.30 -2.20 1.30
C GLU A 8 -3.73 -2.53 1.76
N LEU A 9 -4.64 -1.54 1.74
CA LEU A 9 -6.05 -1.78 2.04
C LEU A 9 -6.69 -2.77 1.06
N ALA A 10 -6.31 -2.72 -0.21
CA ALA A 10 -6.78 -3.67 -1.21
C ALA A 10 -6.28 -5.11 -0.94
N ALA A 11 -5.03 -5.27 -0.48
CA ALA A 11 -4.49 -6.57 -0.08
C ALA A 11 -5.23 -7.15 1.11
N LEU A 12 -5.55 -6.34 2.14
CA LEU A 12 -6.40 -6.77 3.27
C LEU A 12 -7.77 -7.27 2.78
N ALA A 13 -8.40 -6.53 1.87
CA ALA A 13 -9.68 -6.93 1.27
C ALA A 13 -9.58 -8.25 0.46
N LEU A 14 -8.44 -8.53 -0.17
CA LEU A 14 -8.22 -9.79 -0.89
C LEU A 14 -7.96 -10.97 0.03
N ASN A 15 -7.28 -10.74 1.14
CA ASN A 15 -6.95 -11.76 2.14
C ASN A 15 -8.17 -12.19 2.99
N GLY A 16 -9.37 -11.69 2.66
CA GLY A 16 -10.62 -12.09 3.29
C GLY A 16 -10.95 -11.33 4.58
N GLU A 17 -10.31 -10.18 4.82
CA GLU A 17 -10.71 -9.31 5.92
C GLU A 17 -12.12 -8.72 5.71
N ASP A 18 -12.71 -8.20 6.80
CA ASP A 18 -14.02 -7.54 6.81
C ASP A 18 -14.05 -6.40 5.78
N LEU A 19 -14.65 -6.65 4.61
CA LEU A 19 -14.73 -5.71 3.50
C LEU A 19 -15.42 -4.40 3.90
N ASP A 20 -16.40 -4.45 4.80
CA ASP A 20 -17.08 -3.24 5.28
C ASP A 20 -16.18 -2.47 6.24
N GLY A 21 -15.39 -3.18 7.06
CA GLY A 21 -14.28 -2.65 7.83
C GLY A 21 -13.25 -1.92 6.96
N VAL A 22 -12.73 -2.59 5.94
CA VAL A 22 -11.72 -2.02 5.02
C VAL A 22 -12.27 -0.79 4.30
N ARG A 23 -13.51 -0.82 3.80
CA ARG A 23 -14.16 0.33 3.15
C ARG A 23 -14.32 1.52 4.10
N ARG A 24 -14.69 1.29 5.37
CA ARG A 24 -14.75 2.35 6.39
C ARG A 24 -13.38 2.95 6.64
N THR A 25 -12.36 2.12 6.81
CA THR A 25 -10.96 2.55 7.00
C THR A 25 -10.47 3.37 5.81
N ALA A 26 -10.70 2.91 4.59
CA ALA A 26 -10.37 3.63 3.36
C ALA A 26 -10.97 5.04 3.36
N LYS A 27 -12.29 5.13 3.60
CA LYS A 27 -12.99 6.42 3.62
C LYS A 27 -12.47 7.36 4.71
N SER A 28 -12.19 6.84 5.91
CA SER A 28 -11.65 7.63 7.02
C SER A 28 -10.27 8.21 6.74
N ASN A 29 -9.50 7.56 5.85
CA ASN A 29 -8.16 7.97 5.45
C ASN A 29 -8.13 8.65 4.08
N GLY A 30 -9.28 9.13 3.58
CA GLY A 30 -9.37 9.88 2.33
C GLY A 30 -9.19 9.07 1.05
N VAL A 31 -9.25 7.73 1.13
CA VAL A 31 -9.24 6.85 -0.04
C VAL A 31 -10.67 6.67 -0.54
N ALA A 32 -10.92 7.01 -1.82
CA ALA A 32 -12.24 6.83 -2.40
C ALA A 32 -12.53 5.33 -2.63
N VAL A 33 -13.78 4.92 -2.44
CA VAL A 33 -14.20 3.52 -2.64
C VAL A 33 -13.89 3.03 -4.05
N ALA A 34 -14.05 3.87 -5.07
CA ALA A 34 -13.72 3.53 -6.44
C ALA A 34 -12.21 3.24 -6.64
N ASP A 35 -11.34 3.98 -5.97
CA ASP A 35 -9.89 3.76 -6.03
C ASP A 35 -9.51 2.45 -5.33
N LEU A 36 -10.14 2.14 -4.19
CA LEU A 36 -9.97 0.88 -3.49
C LEU A 36 -10.42 -0.31 -4.37
N GLU A 37 -11.60 -0.24 -4.98
CA GLU A 37 -12.10 -1.31 -5.85
C GLU A 37 -11.21 -1.51 -7.08
N ARG A 38 -10.69 -0.40 -7.64
CA ARG A 38 -9.71 -0.45 -8.73
C ARG A 38 -8.41 -1.10 -8.29
N ALA A 39 -7.88 -0.76 -7.12
CA ALA A 39 -6.67 -1.35 -6.56
C ALA A 39 -6.85 -2.85 -6.31
N THR A 40 -7.98 -3.28 -5.74
CA THR A 40 -8.34 -4.69 -5.55
C THR A 40 -8.38 -5.44 -6.89
N ALA A 41 -8.93 -4.83 -7.94
CA ALA A 41 -8.95 -5.44 -9.26
C ALA A 41 -7.54 -5.59 -9.86
N VAL A 42 -6.67 -4.59 -9.67
CA VAL A 42 -5.26 -4.66 -10.10
C VAL A 42 -4.53 -5.80 -9.40
N LEU A 43 -4.63 -5.90 -8.07
CA LEU A 43 -3.97 -6.97 -7.31
C LEU A 43 -4.47 -8.36 -7.72
N ARG A 44 -5.75 -8.52 -8.06
CA ARG A 44 -6.27 -9.80 -8.61
C ARG A 44 -5.63 -10.16 -9.94
N VAL A 45 -5.42 -9.20 -10.83
CA VAL A 45 -4.76 -9.44 -12.13
C VAL A 45 -3.31 -9.88 -11.91
N LEU A 46 -2.59 -9.22 -10.99
CA LEU A 46 -1.21 -9.58 -10.65
C LEU A 46 -1.13 -10.98 -10.03
N GLN A 47 -2.03 -11.29 -9.08
CA GLN A 47 -2.13 -12.59 -8.44
C GLN A 47 -2.40 -13.71 -9.46
N GLN A 48 -3.26 -13.47 -10.45
CA GLN A 48 -3.50 -14.41 -11.55
C GLN A 48 -2.26 -14.61 -12.45
N GLY A 49 -1.37 -13.61 -12.51
CA GLY A 49 -0.09 -13.69 -13.19
C GLY A 49 1.02 -14.39 -12.39
N GLY A 50 0.74 -14.83 -11.16
CA GLY A 50 1.70 -15.51 -10.28
C GLY A 50 2.52 -14.56 -9.39
N GLU A 51 2.15 -13.29 -9.31
CA GLU A 51 2.80 -12.31 -8.44
C GLU A 51 2.10 -12.27 -7.07
N ASP A 52 2.87 -12.27 -5.98
CA ASP A 52 2.32 -12.13 -4.64
C ASP A 52 1.87 -10.67 -4.40
N PRO A 53 0.58 -10.43 -4.05
CA PRO A 53 0.10 -9.10 -3.72
C PRO A 53 0.90 -8.38 -2.63
N ASP A 54 1.40 -9.11 -1.62
CA ASP A 54 2.15 -8.51 -0.51
C ASP A 54 3.53 -8.01 -0.98
N ASP A 55 4.21 -8.79 -1.84
CA ASP A 55 5.47 -8.39 -2.47
C ASP A 55 5.30 -7.19 -3.41
N PHE A 56 4.15 -7.10 -4.08
CA PHE A 56 3.81 -5.93 -4.89
C PHE A 56 3.60 -4.68 -4.02
N VAL A 57 2.82 -4.79 -2.94
CA VAL A 57 2.58 -3.68 -2.00
C VAL A 57 3.91 -3.20 -1.38
N LEU A 58 4.80 -4.11 -1.00
CA LEU A 58 6.12 -3.77 -0.48
C LEU A 58 6.92 -2.92 -1.49
N ARG A 59 6.97 -3.35 -2.76
CA ARG A 59 7.67 -2.60 -3.82
C ARG A 59 7.02 -1.26 -4.12
N GLU A 60 5.70 -1.16 -4.06
CA GLU A 60 4.97 0.10 -4.22
C GLU A 60 5.39 1.13 -3.17
N TYR A 61 5.51 0.72 -1.91
CA TYR A 61 6.02 1.57 -0.84
C TYR A 61 7.46 2.02 -1.07
N ILE A 62 8.33 1.11 -1.51
CA ILE A 62 9.74 1.45 -1.78
C ILE A 62 9.85 2.46 -2.93
N LEU A 63 9.15 2.20 -4.03
CA LEU A 63 9.11 3.09 -5.19
C LEU A 63 8.55 4.47 -4.84
N ASP A 64 7.44 4.53 -4.10
CA ASP A 64 6.88 5.80 -3.65
C ASP A 64 7.85 6.52 -2.70
N GLY A 65 8.47 5.81 -1.76
CA GLY A 65 9.43 6.40 -0.82
C GLY A 65 10.64 7.02 -1.50
N TRP A 66 11.18 6.38 -2.54
CA TRP A 66 12.24 6.96 -3.36
C TRP A 66 11.76 8.20 -4.12
N LEU A 67 10.57 8.16 -4.72
CA LEU A 67 10.01 9.27 -5.50
C LEU A 67 9.61 10.47 -4.64
N LYS A 68 9.20 10.23 -3.39
CA LYS A 68 8.72 11.25 -2.46
C LYS A 68 9.79 11.73 -1.47
N GLY A 69 10.89 10.99 -1.35
CA GLY A 69 12.04 11.33 -0.53
C GLY A 69 11.91 10.95 0.95
N TYR A 70 10.98 10.04 1.31
CA TYR A 70 10.91 9.48 2.67
C TYR A 70 11.67 8.16 2.83
N LEU A 71 12.27 7.65 1.75
CA LEU A 71 13.25 6.55 1.78
C LEU A 71 14.51 6.94 1.01
N PRO A 72 15.70 6.56 1.50
CA PRO A 72 16.93 6.71 0.75
C PRO A 72 17.02 5.67 -0.39
N LEU A 73 17.77 5.98 -1.45
CA LEU A 73 17.85 5.18 -2.68
C LEU A 73 18.65 3.87 -2.53
N ASP A 74 19.32 3.67 -1.39
CA ASP A 74 20.08 2.46 -1.07
C ASP A 74 19.22 1.36 -0.44
N VAL A 75 18.02 1.69 0.06
CA VAL A 75 17.03 0.71 0.53
C VAL A 75 16.75 -0.34 -0.54
N GLN A 76 16.68 -1.61 -0.16
CA GLN A 76 16.36 -2.71 -1.07
C GLN A 76 15.12 -3.47 -0.58
N ALA A 77 14.37 -4.09 -1.50
CA ALA A 77 13.20 -4.90 -1.14
C ALA A 77 13.55 -6.12 -0.26
N GLY A 78 14.81 -6.60 -0.32
CA GLY A 78 15.29 -7.69 0.53
C GLY A 78 15.84 -7.25 1.89
N ASP A 79 15.72 -5.96 2.27
CA ASP A 79 16.18 -5.48 3.56
C ASP A 79 15.32 -6.10 4.69
N PRO A 80 15.90 -6.91 5.60
CA PRO A 80 15.14 -7.60 6.64
C PRO A 80 14.57 -6.65 7.71
N THR A 81 15.01 -5.38 7.73
CA THR A 81 14.51 -4.36 8.66
C THR A 81 13.26 -3.65 8.14
N LEU A 82 12.88 -3.91 6.88
CA LEU A 82 11.71 -3.33 6.24
C LEU A 82 10.63 -4.38 6.03
N ASN A 83 9.41 -3.99 6.38
CA ASN A 83 8.19 -4.68 6.04
C ASN A 83 7.12 -3.64 5.70
N THR A 84 6.01 -4.08 5.13
CA THR A 84 4.90 -3.20 4.72
C THR A 84 4.43 -2.31 5.86
N TRP A 85 4.35 -2.82 7.09
CA TRP A 85 3.97 -2.03 8.27
C TRP A 85 4.95 -0.88 8.53
N ARG A 86 6.26 -1.13 8.53
CA ARG A 86 7.28 -0.10 8.78
C ARG A 86 7.26 0.96 7.67
N LEU A 87 7.10 0.53 6.43
CA LEU A 87 7.01 1.43 5.28
C LEU A 87 5.74 2.29 5.32
N GLY A 88 4.61 1.70 5.73
CA GLY A 88 3.36 2.41 5.99
C GLY A 88 3.53 3.53 7.01
N GLN A 89 4.23 3.29 8.12
CA GLN A 89 4.52 4.32 9.12
C GLN A 89 5.36 5.48 8.56
N LEU A 90 6.36 5.18 7.70
CA LEU A 90 7.19 6.21 7.06
C LEU A 90 6.40 7.04 6.05
N ALA A 91 5.55 6.39 5.25
CA ALA A 91 4.66 7.07 4.32
C ALA A 91 3.64 7.94 5.07
N GLU A 92 3.02 7.41 6.13
CA GLU A 92 2.06 8.14 6.96
C GLU A 92 2.68 9.41 7.54
N ALA A 93 3.88 9.30 8.14
CA ALA A 93 4.62 10.46 8.64
C ALA A 93 4.86 11.51 7.53
N HIS A 94 5.27 11.07 6.33
CA HIS A 94 5.50 11.97 5.21
C HIS A 94 4.22 12.68 4.71
N TYR A 95 3.10 11.96 4.61
CA TYR A 95 1.86 12.52 4.06
C TYR A 95 1.06 13.33 5.08
N SER A 96 1.17 13.02 6.38
CA SER A 96 0.53 13.77 7.46
C SER A 96 1.22 15.11 7.76
N GLU A 97 2.54 15.21 7.57
CA GLU A 97 3.26 16.49 7.66
C GLU A 97 2.91 17.48 6.53
N ARG A 98 2.26 16.99 5.46
CA ARG A 98 1.93 17.75 4.25
C ARG A 98 0.44 18.06 4.09
N SER A 99 -0.39 17.65 5.04
CA SER A 99 -1.85 17.85 5.03
C SER A 99 -2.30 19.13 5.74
#